data_AF-E8N9P1-F1
#
_entry.id   AF-E8N9P1-F1
#
_cell.length_a   1.000
_cell.length_b   1.000
_cell.length_c   1.000
_cell.angle_alpha   90.00
_cell.angle_beta   90.00
_cell.angle_gamma   90.00
#
_symmetry.space_group_name_H-M   'P 1'
#
loop_
_entity.id
_entity.type
_entity.pdbx_description
1 polymer ?
#
loop_
_entity_poly.entity_id
_entity_poly.type
_entity_poly.pdbx_seq_one_letter_code
_entity_poly.pdbx_strand_id
1 'polypeptide(L)'
;MTRYRAFFPLALIAVVFSTTGCVQWGEYAMGGECAGLSQRVSDVVDDAYGTTVTIDDLWAGESDVWCRFDVVTGENLPEGDPQRRDVADRVLAMVNDFSVEGVEVALRYTSGSDTIVAAPTECVAAARDAQARVAAHYGLASAPAIQWGQPGTLACRFSLTIDRDLPYDAEERAGARDLVRATLTPDVEVSLVYPDSRDTIVIDSRGN
;
A
#
# COMPACT_ATOMS: atom_id res chain seq x y z
N MET A 1 -12.97 -52.02 -50.40
CA MET A 1 -13.04 -52.12 -48.93
C MET A 1 -11.71 -51.61 -48.38
N THR A 2 -11.67 -50.40 -47.83
CA THR A 2 -10.49 -49.91 -47.08
C THR A 2 -11.00 -49.11 -45.90
N ARG A 3 -10.93 -49.72 -44.71
CA ARG A 3 -11.24 -49.13 -43.41
C ARG A 3 -9.94 -48.64 -42.78
N TYR A 4 -9.80 -47.33 -42.53
CA TYR A 4 -8.95 -46.76 -41.48
C TYR A 4 -9.65 -45.48 -41.01
N ARG A 5 -10.57 -45.63 -40.04
CA ARG A 5 -10.35 -45.36 -38.60
C ARG A 5 -10.10 -43.87 -38.33
N ALA A 6 -11.22 -43.17 -38.14
CA ALA A 6 -11.32 -41.90 -37.45
C ALA A 6 -10.73 -42.02 -36.04
N PHE A 7 -9.55 -41.44 -35.81
CA PHE A 7 -8.92 -41.39 -34.49
C PHE A 7 -8.15 -40.07 -34.28
N PHE A 8 -8.58 -38.98 -34.93
CA PHE A 8 -7.88 -37.70 -34.86
C PHE A 8 -8.61 -36.50 -34.20
N PRO A 9 -9.90 -36.52 -33.79
CA PRO A 9 -10.46 -35.32 -33.15
C PRO A 9 -10.28 -35.27 -31.63
N LEU A 10 -9.98 -36.39 -30.95
CA LEU A 10 -9.96 -36.44 -29.47
C LEU A 10 -8.67 -35.87 -28.85
N ALA A 11 -7.53 -35.91 -29.54
CA ALA A 11 -6.28 -35.37 -29.02
C ALA A 11 -6.25 -33.83 -29.02
N LEU A 12 -6.99 -33.19 -29.94
CA LEU A 12 -7.02 -31.73 -30.07
C LEU A 12 -7.91 -31.06 -29.02
N ILE A 13 -8.94 -31.76 -28.53
CA ILE A 13 -9.81 -31.27 -27.44
C ILE A 13 -9.04 -31.29 -26.10
N ALA A 14 -8.21 -32.30 -25.84
CA ALA A 14 -7.47 -32.41 -24.58
C ALA A 14 -6.42 -31.29 -24.38
N VAL A 15 -5.85 -30.74 -25.45
CA VAL A 15 -4.85 -29.66 -25.37
C VAL A 15 -5.51 -28.28 -25.16
N VAL A 16 -6.75 -28.08 -25.60
CA VAL A 16 -7.48 -26.81 -25.40
C VAL A 16 -8.02 -26.70 -23.96
N PHE A 17 -8.36 -27.82 -23.31
CA PHE A 17 -8.82 -27.82 -21.92
C PHE A 17 -7.68 -27.72 -20.88
N SER A 18 -6.44 -28.05 -21.24
CA SER A 18 -5.31 -27.95 -20.30
C SER A 18 -4.71 -26.54 -20.22
N THR A 19 -4.85 -25.70 -21.26
CA THR A 19 -4.35 -24.32 -21.24
C THR A 19 -5.38 -23.31 -20.71
N THR A 20 -6.68 -23.59 -20.85
CA THR A 20 -7.76 -22.74 -20.32
C THR A 20 -7.99 -22.93 -18.82
N GLY A 21 -7.66 -24.12 -18.28
CA GLY A 21 -7.74 -24.39 -16.86
C GLY A 21 -6.82 -23.48 -16.03
N CYS A 22 -5.57 -23.27 -16.44
CA CYS A 22 -4.61 -22.48 -15.65
C CYS A 22 -4.97 -20.99 -15.57
N VAL A 23 -5.58 -20.43 -16.61
CA VAL A 23 -5.92 -18.99 -16.66
C VAL A 23 -7.13 -18.68 -15.77
N GLN A 24 -8.14 -19.57 -15.74
CA GLN A 24 -9.33 -19.33 -14.92
C GLN A 24 -9.03 -19.33 -13.42
N TRP A 25 -8.20 -20.25 -12.91
CA TRP A 25 -7.90 -20.30 -11.47
C TRP A 25 -7.09 -19.09 -10.97
N GLY A 26 -6.24 -18.52 -11.82
CA GLY A 26 -5.47 -17.31 -11.48
C GLY A 26 -6.39 -16.12 -11.22
N GLU A 27 -7.34 -15.86 -12.12
CA GLU A 27 -8.31 -14.76 -11.97
C GLU A 27 -9.26 -14.99 -10.79
N TYR A 28 -9.67 -16.24 -10.50
CA TYR A 28 -10.49 -16.54 -9.31
C TYR A 28 -9.71 -16.34 -8.00
N ALA A 29 -8.42 -16.70 -7.97
CA ALA A 29 -7.58 -16.47 -6.80
C ALA A 29 -7.34 -14.97 -6.57
N MET A 30 -6.99 -14.22 -7.62
CA MET A 30 -6.84 -12.76 -7.56
C MET A 30 -8.15 -12.06 -7.18
N GLY A 31 -9.29 -12.53 -7.69
CA GLY A 31 -10.61 -12.04 -7.30
C GLY A 31 -10.91 -12.25 -5.82
N GLY A 32 -10.53 -13.41 -5.26
CA GLY A 32 -10.66 -13.68 -3.83
C GLY A 32 -9.77 -12.80 -2.96
N GLU A 33 -8.52 -12.58 -3.37
CA GLU A 33 -7.57 -11.69 -2.67
C GLU A 33 -8.02 -10.23 -2.73
N CYS A 34 -8.45 -9.75 -3.89
CA CYS A 34 -8.95 -8.40 -4.07
C CYS A 34 -10.26 -8.17 -3.31
N ALA A 35 -11.19 -9.14 -3.31
CA ALA A 35 -12.40 -9.07 -2.49
C ALA A 35 -12.07 -9.02 -1.00
N GLY A 36 -11.14 -9.85 -0.52
CA GLY A 36 -10.68 -9.85 0.87
C GLY A 36 -10.02 -8.53 1.28
N LEU A 37 -9.23 -7.93 0.38
CA LEU A 37 -8.64 -6.60 0.58
C LEU A 37 -9.72 -5.51 0.62
N SER A 38 -10.65 -5.52 -0.34
CA SER A 38 -11.73 -4.54 -0.43
C SER A 38 -12.61 -4.53 0.82
N GLN A 39 -12.89 -5.69 1.41
CA GLN A 39 -13.64 -5.77 2.67
C GLN A 39 -12.86 -5.13 3.82
N ARG A 40 -11.56 -5.37 3.95
CA ARG A 40 -10.75 -4.78 5.02
C ARG A 40 -10.64 -3.27 4.88
N VAL A 41 -10.50 -2.78 3.64
CA VAL A 41 -10.52 -1.34 3.38
C VAL A 41 -11.89 -0.76 3.71
N SER A 42 -12.99 -1.44 3.34
CA SER A 42 -14.35 -1.08 3.75
C SER A 42 -14.44 -0.94 5.27
N ASP A 43 -13.94 -1.92 6.02
CA ASP A 43 -14.00 -1.91 7.48
C ASP A 43 -13.24 -0.72 8.10
N VAL A 44 -12.10 -0.32 7.53
CA VAL A 44 -11.34 0.87 7.98
C VAL A 44 -12.10 2.16 7.74
N VAL A 45 -12.72 2.27 6.56
CA VAL A 45 -13.48 3.47 6.19
C VAL A 45 -14.77 3.54 7.01
N ASP A 46 -15.44 2.40 7.22
CA ASP A 46 -16.62 2.26 8.07
C ASP A 46 -16.31 2.68 9.51
N ASP A 47 -15.21 2.18 10.09
CA ASP A 47 -14.79 2.54 11.45
C ASP A 47 -14.47 4.03 11.58
N ALA A 48 -13.87 4.62 10.54
CA ALA A 48 -13.49 6.02 10.57
C ALA A 48 -14.66 7.01 10.46
N TYR A 49 -15.73 6.64 9.73
CA TYR A 49 -16.90 7.51 9.54
C TYR A 49 -18.11 7.09 10.39
N GLY A 50 -18.12 5.87 10.93
CA GLY A 50 -19.26 5.32 11.66
C GLY A 50 -20.46 5.03 10.76
N THR A 51 -20.24 4.91 9.46
CA THR A 51 -21.26 4.66 8.43
C THR A 51 -20.91 3.39 7.66
N THR A 52 -21.91 2.73 7.08
CA THR A 52 -21.66 1.58 6.19
C THR A 52 -21.36 2.10 4.79
N VAL A 53 -20.19 1.79 4.26
CA VAL A 53 -19.78 2.10 2.89
C VAL A 53 -20.15 0.97 1.94
N THR A 54 -20.07 1.28 0.64
CA THR A 54 -20.28 0.29 -0.42
C THR A 54 -19.02 0.15 -1.24
N ILE A 55 -18.68 -1.09 -1.62
CA ILE A 55 -17.64 -1.38 -2.60
C ILE A 55 -18.27 -1.41 -3.99
N ASP A 56 -17.79 -0.55 -4.88
CA ASP A 56 -18.18 -0.47 -6.28
C ASP A 56 -16.98 -0.78 -7.19
N ASP A 57 -17.28 -1.12 -8.46
CA ASP A 57 -16.30 -1.28 -9.54
C ASP A 57 -15.11 -2.23 -9.22
N LEU A 58 -15.35 -3.23 -8.36
CA LEU A 58 -14.36 -4.24 -7.98
C LEU A 58 -13.90 -5.02 -9.22
N TRP A 59 -12.61 -4.92 -9.49
CA TRP A 59 -11.94 -5.59 -10.59
C TRP A 59 -10.65 -6.25 -10.09
N ALA A 60 -10.40 -7.47 -10.57
CA ALA A 60 -9.15 -8.17 -10.35
C ALA A 60 -8.72 -8.90 -11.62
N GLY A 61 -7.43 -8.89 -11.92
CA GLY A 61 -6.89 -9.56 -13.11
C GLY A 61 -5.39 -9.33 -13.30
N GLU A 62 -4.81 -10.00 -14.28
CA GLU A 62 -3.38 -9.88 -14.58
C GLU A 62 -3.09 -8.54 -15.28
N SER A 63 -2.57 -7.56 -14.53
CA SER A 63 -2.16 -6.23 -14.99
C SER A 63 -1.21 -5.60 -13.95
N ASP A 64 -0.54 -4.50 -14.33
CA ASP A 64 0.28 -3.70 -13.41
C ASP A 64 -0.53 -3.21 -12.21
N VAL A 65 -1.82 -2.92 -12.41
CA VAL A 65 -2.81 -2.79 -11.34
C VAL A 65 -3.63 -4.06 -11.38
N TRP A 66 -3.37 -5.03 -10.50
CA TRP A 66 -4.06 -6.32 -10.48
C TRP A 66 -5.34 -6.30 -9.64
N CYS A 67 -5.53 -5.30 -8.77
CA CYS A 67 -6.72 -5.10 -7.96
C CYS A 67 -7.12 -3.63 -7.95
N ARG A 68 -8.37 -3.36 -8.33
CA ARG A 68 -8.94 -2.02 -8.28
C ARG A 68 -10.36 -2.05 -7.76
N PHE A 69 -10.72 -1.11 -6.90
CA PHE A 69 -12.10 -0.93 -6.44
C PHE A 69 -12.35 0.47 -5.91
N ASP A 70 -13.62 0.83 -5.87
CA ASP A 70 -14.11 2.07 -5.32
C ASP A 70 -14.76 1.82 -3.95
N VAL A 71 -14.51 2.69 -2.99
CA VAL A 71 -15.19 2.72 -1.69
C VAL A 71 -16.09 3.95 -1.66
N VAL A 72 -17.39 3.74 -1.77
CA VAL A 72 -18.40 4.80 -1.74
C VAL A 72 -18.73 5.13 -0.29
N THR A 73 -18.17 6.24 0.19
CA THR A 73 -18.24 6.65 1.60
C THR A 73 -19.61 7.18 2.02
N GLY A 74 -20.36 7.77 1.08
CA GLY A 74 -21.59 8.52 1.39
C GLY A 74 -21.34 9.88 2.06
N GLU A 75 -20.10 10.20 2.40
CA GLU A 75 -19.71 11.43 3.08
C GLU A 75 -19.63 12.61 2.11
N ASN A 76 -19.87 13.82 2.63
CA ASN A 76 -19.78 15.07 1.87
C ASN A 76 -18.70 15.99 2.44
N LEU A 77 -17.46 15.51 2.43
CA LEU A 77 -16.29 16.22 2.93
C LEU A 77 -15.55 16.94 1.80
N PRO A 78 -15.21 18.24 1.92
CA PRO A 78 -14.42 18.93 0.90
C PRO A 78 -13.02 18.30 0.72
N GLU A 79 -12.39 18.49 -0.44
CA GLU A 79 -11.06 17.90 -0.75
C GLU A 79 -9.94 18.30 0.23
N GLY A 80 -10.10 19.40 0.96
CA GLY A 80 -9.16 19.86 1.98
C GLY A 80 -9.45 19.37 3.39
N ASP A 81 -10.47 18.53 3.59
CA ASP A 81 -10.88 18.09 4.92
C ASP A 81 -9.81 17.22 5.60
N PRO A 82 -9.38 17.53 6.84
CA PRO A 82 -8.41 16.73 7.56
C PRO A 82 -8.84 15.27 7.75
N GLN A 83 -10.14 15.01 7.98
CA GLN A 83 -10.64 13.66 8.20
C GLN A 83 -10.55 12.82 6.92
N ARG A 84 -10.83 13.42 5.75
CA ARG A 84 -10.65 12.79 4.44
C ARG A 84 -9.20 12.35 4.22
N ARG A 85 -8.24 13.21 4.59
CA ARG A 85 -6.80 12.89 4.53
C ARG A 85 -6.42 11.78 5.51
N ASP A 86 -6.87 11.86 6.75
CA ASP A 86 -6.56 10.85 7.77
C ASP A 86 -7.05 9.45 7.37
N VAL A 87 -8.25 9.35 6.75
CA VAL A 87 -8.77 8.07 6.24
C VAL A 87 -7.98 7.58 5.05
N ALA A 88 -7.63 8.46 4.10
CA ALA A 88 -6.79 8.09 2.97
C ALA A 88 -5.43 7.55 3.43
N ASP A 89 -4.81 8.18 4.43
CA ASP A 89 -3.54 7.74 5.00
C ASP A 89 -3.66 6.37 5.70
N ARG A 90 -4.76 6.11 6.41
CA ARG A 90 -5.03 4.80 7.03
C ARG A 90 -5.23 3.70 5.99
N VAL A 91 -5.99 3.97 4.93
CA VAL A 91 -6.22 3.02 3.83
C VAL A 91 -4.92 2.74 3.10
N LEU A 92 -4.13 3.77 2.78
CA LEU A 92 -2.82 3.61 2.15
C LEU A 92 -1.87 2.79 3.03
N ALA A 93 -1.84 3.05 4.35
CA ALA A 93 -1.06 2.25 5.29
C ALA A 93 -1.49 0.79 5.30
N MET A 94 -2.80 0.51 5.36
CA MET A 94 -3.33 -0.84 5.27
C MET A 94 -2.91 -1.54 3.97
N VAL A 95 -3.14 -0.90 2.82
CA VAL A 95 -2.81 -1.48 1.51
C VAL A 95 -1.31 -1.77 1.39
N ASN A 96 -0.46 -0.85 1.86
CA ASN A 96 0.99 -1.05 1.89
C ASN A 96 1.43 -2.10 2.91
N ASP A 97 0.70 -2.30 4.00
CA ASP A 97 1.00 -3.34 4.97
C ASP A 97 0.76 -4.75 4.45
N PHE A 98 -0.14 -4.87 3.48
CA PHE A 98 -0.25 -6.09 2.70
C PHE A 98 0.94 -6.31 1.76
N SER A 99 1.76 -5.27 1.53
CA SER A 99 2.94 -5.30 0.64
C SER A 99 2.60 -5.75 -0.76
N VAL A 100 1.45 -5.30 -1.26
CA VAL A 100 0.96 -5.70 -2.57
C VAL A 100 1.02 -4.50 -3.49
N GLU A 101 2.02 -4.50 -4.38
CA GLU A 101 2.08 -3.58 -5.51
C GLU A 101 0.89 -3.83 -6.44
N GLY A 102 0.47 -2.80 -7.18
CA GLY A 102 -0.62 -2.94 -8.16
C GLY A 102 -2.03 -2.95 -7.55
N VAL A 103 -2.21 -2.33 -6.38
CA VAL A 103 -3.54 -2.06 -5.82
C VAL A 103 -3.87 -0.58 -6.01
N GLU A 104 -5.06 -0.31 -6.56
CA GLU A 104 -5.65 1.02 -6.66
C GLU A 104 -7.01 1.06 -5.93
N VAL A 105 -7.16 2.01 -5.01
CA VAL A 105 -8.40 2.20 -4.25
C VAL A 105 -8.87 3.64 -4.44
N ALA A 106 -10.10 3.83 -4.88
CA ALA A 106 -10.71 5.17 -4.92
C ALA A 106 -11.67 5.37 -3.74
N LEU A 107 -11.39 6.33 -2.86
CA LEU A 107 -12.35 6.79 -1.86
C LEU A 107 -13.29 7.80 -2.50
N ARG A 108 -14.56 7.43 -2.70
CA ARG A 108 -15.56 8.27 -3.36
C ARG A 108 -16.42 8.99 -2.32
N TYR A 109 -16.33 10.31 -2.38
CA TYR A 109 -17.13 11.26 -1.61
C TYR A 109 -18.19 11.88 -2.51
N THR A 110 -19.20 12.50 -1.91
CA THR A 110 -20.21 13.28 -2.66
C THR A 110 -19.58 14.47 -3.40
N SER A 111 -18.50 15.00 -2.84
CA SER A 111 -17.78 16.18 -3.32
C SER A 111 -16.66 15.89 -4.33
N GLY A 112 -16.27 14.62 -4.52
CA GLY A 112 -15.12 14.22 -5.32
C GLY A 112 -14.57 12.85 -4.93
N SER A 113 -13.35 12.52 -5.36
CA SER A 113 -12.71 11.23 -5.04
C SER A 113 -11.23 11.38 -4.74
N ASP A 114 -10.70 10.55 -3.85
CA ASP A 114 -9.26 10.37 -3.64
C ASP A 114 -8.83 9.01 -4.20
N THR A 115 -7.89 9.01 -5.15
CA THR A 115 -7.27 7.78 -5.63
C THR A 115 -6.03 7.49 -4.81
N ILE A 116 -6.01 6.31 -4.21
CA ILE A 116 -4.93 5.76 -3.42
C ILE A 116 -4.28 4.65 -4.23
N VAL A 117 -2.98 4.77 -4.46
CA VAL A 117 -2.20 3.76 -5.18
C VAL A 117 -1.18 3.20 -4.20
N ALA A 118 -1.09 1.87 -4.12
CA ALA A 118 -0.08 1.21 -3.32
C ALA A 118 1.33 1.74 -3.66
N ALA A 119 2.15 1.94 -2.63
CA ALA A 119 3.53 2.31 -2.83
C ALA A 119 4.28 1.14 -3.49
N PRO A 120 5.30 1.42 -4.34
CA PRO A 120 6.16 0.39 -4.88
C PRO A 120 6.76 -0.49 -3.78
N THR A 121 6.99 -1.76 -4.09
CA THR A 121 7.44 -2.76 -3.10
C THR A 121 8.74 -2.33 -2.41
N GLU A 122 9.66 -1.72 -3.15
CA GLU A 122 10.91 -1.16 -2.62
C GLU A 122 10.68 -0.04 -1.59
N CYS A 123 9.63 0.74 -1.78
CA CYS A 123 9.28 1.83 -0.88
C CYS A 123 8.72 1.29 0.44
N VAL A 124 7.85 0.27 0.36
CA VAL A 124 7.35 -0.47 1.53
C VAL A 124 8.48 -1.15 2.28
N ALA A 125 9.42 -1.77 1.56
CA ALA A 125 10.59 -2.40 2.16
C ALA A 125 11.48 -1.38 2.88
N ALA A 126 11.77 -0.23 2.26
CA ALA A 126 12.54 0.85 2.86
C ALA A 126 11.86 1.40 4.13
N ALA A 127 10.53 1.57 4.10
CA ALA A 127 9.76 2.02 5.25
C ALA A 127 9.82 1.05 6.42
N ARG A 128 9.69 -0.25 6.15
CA ARG A 128 9.78 -1.29 7.19
C ARG A 128 11.19 -1.44 7.76
N ASP A 129 12.22 -1.35 6.93
CA ASP A 129 13.61 -1.40 7.39
C ASP A 129 13.93 -0.18 8.28
N ALA A 130 13.54 1.03 7.85
CA ALA A 130 13.70 2.24 8.65
C ALA A 130 12.93 2.14 9.99
N GLN A 131 11.68 1.68 9.93
CA GLN A 131 10.82 1.47 11.11
C GLN A 131 11.47 0.49 12.11
N ALA A 132 11.96 -0.66 11.63
CA ALA A 132 12.59 -1.67 12.47
C ALA A 132 13.88 -1.16 13.13
N ARG A 133 14.68 -0.37 12.40
CA ARG A 133 15.92 0.21 12.93
C ARG A 133 15.66 1.27 13.99
N VAL A 134 14.70 2.15 13.75
CA VAL A 134 14.30 3.17 14.73
C VAL A 134 13.76 2.50 15.98
N ALA A 135 12.92 1.46 15.84
CA ALA A 135 12.41 0.69 16.97
C ALA A 135 13.55 0.02 17.76
N ALA A 136 14.50 -0.61 17.08
CA ALA A 136 15.64 -1.26 17.71
C ALA A 136 16.58 -0.26 18.41
N HIS A 137 16.88 0.87 17.76
CA HIS A 137 17.74 1.93 18.30
C HIS A 137 17.19 2.49 19.62
N TYR A 138 15.89 2.72 19.68
CA TYR A 138 15.23 3.26 20.86
C TYR A 138 14.70 2.20 21.84
N GLY A 139 14.84 0.91 21.54
CA GLY A 139 14.31 -0.19 22.35
C GLY A 139 12.79 -0.10 22.54
N LEU A 140 12.05 0.32 21.50
CA LEU A 140 10.61 0.53 21.58
C LEU A 140 9.87 -0.81 21.69
N ALA A 141 8.84 -0.84 22.55
CA ALA A 141 7.95 -2.00 22.68
C ALA A 141 7.07 -2.21 21.43
N SER A 142 6.81 -1.14 20.69
CA SER A 142 6.06 -1.13 19.44
C SER A 142 6.81 -0.33 18.39
N ALA A 143 6.76 -0.81 17.15
CA ALA A 143 7.35 -0.11 16.02
C ALA A 143 6.67 1.26 15.81
N PRO A 144 7.42 2.32 15.44
CA PRO A 144 6.84 3.63 15.18
C PRO A 144 5.88 3.57 14.00
N ALA A 145 4.74 4.28 14.05
CA ALA A 145 3.76 4.23 12.97
C ALA A 145 4.33 4.83 11.67
N ILE A 146 4.11 4.16 10.54
CA ILE A 146 4.45 4.66 9.20
C ILE A 146 3.29 5.52 8.71
N GLN A 147 3.58 6.78 8.38
CA GLN A 147 2.63 7.70 7.75
C GLN A 147 3.06 7.94 6.30
N TRP A 148 2.24 7.50 5.36
CA TRP A 148 2.47 7.67 3.93
C TRP A 148 2.04 9.06 3.44
N GLY A 149 2.47 9.46 2.23
CA GLY A 149 1.88 10.62 1.53
C GLY A 149 2.23 12.01 2.08
N GLN A 150 3.20 12.11 3.00
CA GLN A 150 3.65 13.33 3.68
C GLN A 150 4.32 14.36 2.72
N PRO A 151 4.47 15.65 3.09
CA PRO A 151 5.13 16.64 2.24
C PRO A 151 6.57 16.22 1.91
N GLY A 152 6.96 16.40 0.65
CA GLY A 152 8.25 15.98 0.10
C GLY A 152 8.27 16.04 -1.44
N THR A 153 9.42 15.77 -2.06
CA THR A 153 9.57 15.85 -3.53
C THR A 153 9.75 14.49 -4.22
N LEU A 154 9.99 13.43 -3.45
CA LEU A 154 10.23 12.09 -3.98
C LEU A 154 8.95 11.24 -4.02
N ALA A 155 8.90 10.28 -4.94
CA ALA A 155 7.75 9.37 -5.10
C ALA A 155 7.62 8.42 -3.91
N CYS A 156 8.74 7.90 -3.39
CA CYS A 156 8.76 7.15 -2.15
C CYS A 156 8.99 8.08 -0.96
N ARG A 157 7.92 8.37 -0.22
CA ARG A 157 7.99 9.24 0.95
C ARG A 157 7.11 8.76 2.08
N PHE A 158 7.65 8.79 3.29
CA PHE A 158 6.93 8.41 4.49
C PHE A 158 7.50 9.11 5.73
N SER A 159 6.75 9.09 6.81
CA SER A 159 7.18 9.56 8.12
C SER A 159 7.07 8.46 9.15
N LEU A 160 7.95 8.48 10.15
CA LEU A 160 7.92 7.60 11.32
C LEU A 160 7.63 8.45 12.55
N THR A 161 6.49 8.23 13.20
CA THR A 161 6.14 8.94 14.43
C THR A 161 6.80 8.28 15.63
N ILE A 162 7.60 9.06 16.36
CA ILE A 162 8.39 8.62 17.51
C ILE A 162 7.85 9.33 18.75
N ASP A 163 7.13 8.59 19.60
CA ASP A 163 6.51 9.13 20.83
C ASP A 163 7.50 9.37 21.99
N ARG A 164 8.80 9.50 21.69
CA ARG A 164 9.81 9.85 22.68
C ARG A 164 10.03 11.37 22.69
N ASP A 165 9.82 11.96 23.86
CA ASP A 165 10.16 13.35 24.13
C ASP A 165 11.69 13.46 24.32
N LEU A 166 12.37 13.82 23.23
CA LEU A 166 13.82 14.03 23.19
C LEU A 166 14.09 15.48 22.77
N PRO A 167 15.08 16.16 23.34
CA PRO A 167 15.50 17.46 22.83
C PRO A 167 16.01 17.37 21.37
N TYR A 168 15.87 18.47 20.61
CA TYR A 168 16.37 18.57 19.23
C TYR A 168 17.87 18.24 19.07
N ASP A 169 18.69 18.62 20.04
CA ASP A 169 20.13 18.40 20.05
C ASP A 169 20.55 17.06 20.69
N ALA A 170 19.60 16.18 21.02
CA ALA A 170 19.91 14.89 21.62
C ALA A 170 20.74 14.01 20.66
N GLU A 171 21.88 13.50 21.14
CA GLU A 171 22.72 12.56 20.37
C GLU A 171 21.94 11.31 19.94
N GLU A 172 20.95 10.90 20.73
CA GLU A 172 20.07 9.78 20.37
C GLU A 172 19.31 10.04 19.05
N ARG A 173 18.86 11.28 18.80
CA ARG A 173 18.21 11.67 17.53
C ARG A 173 19.18 11.62 16.37
N ALA A 174 20.39 12.14 16.56
CA ALA A 174 21.45 12.09 15.55
C ALA A 174 21.78 10.64 15.18
N GLY A 175 21.89 9.75 16.19
CA GLY A 175 22.10 8.32 15.97
C GLY A 175 20.98 7.66 15.16
N ALA A 176 19.71 7.96 15.47
CA ALA A 176 18.58 7.44 14.70
C ALA A 176 18.60 7.93 13.25
N ARG A 177 18.92 9.21 13.04
CA ARG A 177 19.05 9.81 11.71
C ARG A 177 20.15 9.13 10.89
N ASP A 178 21.32 8.94 11.48
CA ASP A 178 22.46 8.35 10.80
C ASP A 178 22.20 6.87 10.48
N LEU A 179 21.53 6.14 11.38
CA LEU A 179 21.11 4.76 11.15
C LEU A 179 20.13 4.62 10.00
N VAL A 180 19.10 5.47 9.94
CA VAL A 180 18.13 5.46 8.85
C VAL A 180 18.81 5.85 7.54
N ARG A 181 19.60 6.93 7.53
CA ARG A 181 20.37 7.37 6.36
C ARG A 181 21.25 6.27 5.77
N ALA A 182 21.88 5.46 6.61
CA ALA A 182 22.77 4.40 6.17
C ALA A 182 22.06 3.26 5.42
N THR A 183 20.73 3.16 5.51
CA THR A 183 19.98 1.99 5.01
C THR A 183 18.93 2.33 3.97
N LEU A 184 18.56 3.60 3.87
CA LEU A 184 17.70 4.07 2.81
C LEU A 184 18.34 3.88 1.44
N THR A 185 17.54 3.33 0.53
CA THR A 185 17.88 3.29 -0.90
C THR A 185 17.74 4.68 -1.51
N PRO A 186 18.36 4.93 -2.67
CA PRO A 186 18.12 6.16 -3.43
C PRO A 186 16.64 6.38 -3.74
N ASP A 187 16.28 7.65 -3.93
CA ASP A 187 14.93 8.14 -4.24
C ASP A 187 13.88 7.89 -3.15
N VAL A 188 14.33 7.87 -1.88
CA VAL A 188 13.47 7.75 -0.69
C VAL A 188 13.59 8.98 0.22
N GLU A 189 12.45 9.48 0.68
CA GLU A 189 12.35 10.56 1.67
C GLU A 189 11.69 10.04 2.96
N VAL A 190 12.38 10.19 4.09
CA VAL A 190 11.90 9.77 5.41
C VAL A 190 11.95 10.92 6.38
N SER A 191 10.84 11.20 7.04
CA SER A 191 10.82 12.12 8.18
C SER A 191 10.68 11.36 9.50
N LEU A 192 11.61 11.56 10.43
CA LEU A 192 11.47 11.15 11.82
C LEU A 192 10.72 12.26 12.55
N VAL A 193 9.49 11.99 12.97
CA VAL A 193 8.61 12.97 13.60
C VAL A 193 8.60 12.74 15.09
N TYR A 194 9.02 13.75 15.85
CA TYR A 194 9.02 13.74 17.29
C TYR A 194 8.01 14.77 17.84
N PRO A 195 7.71 14.77 19.16
CA PRO A 195 6.69 15.66 19.72
C PRO A 195 6.98 17.17 19.54
N ASP A 196 8.26 17.56 19.57
CA ASP A 196 8.73 18.94 19.51
C ASP A 196 9.26 19.37 18.13
N SER A 197 9.59 18.41 17.25
CA SER A 197 10.29 18.68 16.00
C SER A 197 10.17 17.57 14.97
N ARG A 198 10.67 17.84 13.76
CA ARG A 198 10.79 16.86 12.67
C ARG A 198 12.21 16.87 12.13
N ASP A 199 12.81 15.68 12.01
CA ASP A 199 14.07 15.47 11.31
C ASP A 199 13.78 14.82 9.95
N THR A 200 13.95 15.56 8.86
CA THR A 200 13.76 15.05 7.51
C THR A 200 15.07 14.58 6.90
N ILE A 201 15.05 13.35 6.38
CA ILE A 201 16.16 12.66 5.74
C ILE A 201 15.73 12.40 4.30
N VAL A 202 16.45 12.99 3.36
CA VAL A 202 16.26 12.76 1.93
C VAL A 202 17.46 11.97 1.46
N ILE A 203 17.25 10.91 0.67
CA ILE A 203 18.29 10.25 -0.11
C ILE A 203 17.82 10.32 -1.56
N ASP A 204 18.31 11.31 -2.31
CA ASP A 204 18.01 11.40 -3.74
C ASP A 204 18.88 10.42 -4.56
N SER A 205 18.55 10.23 -5.84
CA SER A 205 19.36 9.47 -6.82
C SER A 205 20.82 9.93 -6.94
N ARG A 206 21.20 11.07 -6.35
CA ARG A 206 22.56 11.59 -6.31
C ARG A 206 23.27 11.28 -5.00
N GLY A 207 22.61 10.61 -4.06
CA GLY A 207 23.15 10.22 -2.76
C GLY A 207 23.33 11.37 -1.77
N ASN A 208 22.58 12.47 -1.94
CA ASN A 208 22.57 13.59 -0.99
C ASN A 208 21.43 13.48 0.03
#